data_AF-A0A8H7YT27-F1
#
_entry.id   AF-A0A8H7YT27-F1
#
_cell.length_a   1.000
_cell.length_b   1.000
_cell.length_c   1.000
_cell.angle_alpha   90.00
_cell.angle_beta   90.00
_cell.angle_gamma   90.00
#
_symmetry.space_group_name_H-M   'P 1'
#
loop_
_entity.id
_entity.type
_entity.pdbx_description
1 polymer ?
#
loop_
_entity_poly.entity_id
_entity_poly.type
_entity_poly.pdbx_seq_one_letter_code
_entity_poly.pdbx_strand_id
1 'polypeptide(L)'
;MLQAQTQHVFSHQHGQYSHAAAAAAAAVDASWIQQQQQQQQQQQQQQQQQQQQQQQQQQQQQQQQKQQQQQQQSQQPHPQSSLAAQQHAQAQAAVAAAAVAQHQHYSRIALSNNNSNPAATGAGANNQVTSSGGDSVSVAAVGAAAAANGNMDGGISEENRRVLVWVAELMDPARREAALMELSKKREQVPELALIIWHSFGVMTSLLQEIISVYPLLNPSQLTAAASNRVCNALALLQCVASHNETRTLFLNAHIPLFLYPFLNTTSKSRPFEYLRLTSLGVIGALVKNDSSDVINFLLTTEIIPLCLRIMETGSELSKTVAIFIVQKILLDDIGLAYICATYERFYAVGTVLSNMVTQLVEQQTVRLLKHVVRCFLRLSDNNRAREALRQCLPEPLRDATFSSVLRDDAATKRCLAQLLINLSDNVVDGAATGTTL
;
A
#
# COMPACT_ATOMS: atom_id res chain seq x y z
N MET A 1 81.33 19.57 10.10
CA MET A 1 81.00 18.38 9.29
C MET A 1 81.36 17.16 10.13
N LEU A 2 80.61 16.82 11.19
CA LEU A 2 79.38 16.01 11.19
C LEU A 2 79.45 14.81 10.23
N GLN A 3 79.33 13.61 10.82
CA GLN A 3 79.51 12.26 10.27
C GLN A 3 80.94 11.73 10.29
N ALA A 4 81.35 11.10 11.40
CA ALA A 4 82.18 9.88 11.39
C ALA A 4 82.62 9.50 12.82
N GLN A 5 81.69 9.30 13.75
CA GLN A 5 82.01 8.64 15.03
C GLN A 5 80.79 7.92 15.59
N THR A 6 80.13 7.12 14.77
CA THR A 6 79.00 6.28 15.21
C THR A 6 78.79 5.09 14.26
N GLN A 7 79.85 4.32 13.98
CA GLN A 7 79.70 3.13 13.12
C GLN A 7 80.33 1.83 13.64
N HIS A 8 80.83 1.76 14.87
CA HIS A 8 81.49 0.53 15.33
C HIS A 8 80.90 -0.18 16.57
N VAL A 9 79.69 0.19 17.00
CA VAL A 9 79.02 -0.48 18.15
C VAL A 9 77.75 -1.26 17.73
N PHE A 10 77.36 -1.22 16.45
CA PHE A 10 76.03 -1.69 16.01
C PHE A 10 75.99 -3.02 15.25
N SER A 11 76.96 -3.91 15.44
CA SER A 11 76.98 -5.19 14.68
C SER A 11 76.97 -6.48 15.50
N HIS A 12 77.02 -6.44 16.84
CA HIS A 12 77.12 -7.67 17.65
C HIS A 12 75.95 -7.99 18.60
N GLN A 13 74.83 -7.26 18.54
CA GLN A 13 73.71 -7.45 19.48
C GLN A 13 72.33 -7.57 18.81
N HIS A 14 72.26 -8.27 17.67
CA HIS A 14 70.98 -8.55 16.98
C HIS A 14 70.66 -10.04 16.80
N GLY A 15 71.50 -10.96 17.29
CA GLY A 15 71.31 -12.40 17.10
C GLY A 15 70.53 -13.14 18.20
N GLN A 16 70.32 -12.56 19.39
CA GLN A 16 69.74 -13.28 20.54
C GLN A 16 68.38 -12.76 21.03
N TYR A 17 67.90 -11.61 20.55
CA TYR A 17 66.63 -11.03 20.99
C TYR A 17 65.41 -11.40 20.13
N SER A 18 65.60 -12.04 18.97
CA SER A 18 64.49 -12.42 18.07
C SER A 18 63.74 -13.69 18.52
N HIS A 19 64.43 -14.65 19.16
CA HIS A 19 63.80 -15.90 19.59
C HIS A 19 63.02 -15.77 20.91
N ALA A 20 63.43 -14.89 21.82
CA ALA A 20 62.72 -14.67 23.09
C ALA A 20 61.40 -13.88 22.91
N ALA A 21 61.38 -12.92 21.98
CA ALA A 21 60.18 -12.15 21.67
C ALA A 21 59.11 -12.98 20.92
N ALA A 22 59.54 -13.89 20.04
CA ALA A 22 58.63 -14.79 19.32
C ALA A 22 57.97 -15.82 20.25
N ALA A 23 58.69 -16.34 21.25
CA ALA A 23 58.13 -17.28 22.24
C ALA A 23 57.09 -16.60 23.17
N ALA A 24 57.31 -15.34 23.54
CA ALA A 24 56.36 -14.59 24.37
C ALA A 24 55.08 -14.23 23.59
N ALA A 25 55.18 -13.89 22.31
CA ALA A 25 54.02 -13.62 21.46
C ALA A 25 53.15 -14.87 21.23
N ALA A 26 53.78 -16.04 21.01
CA ALA A 26 53.07 -17.31 20.84
C ALA A 26 52.35 -17.78 22.12
N ALA A 27 52.91 -17.50 23.31
CA ALA A 27 52.28 -17.83 24.58
C ALA A 27 51.04 -16.95 24.88
N VAL A 28 51.08 -15.67 24.49
CA VAL A 28 49.93 -14.76 24.62
C VAL A 28 48.81 -15.14 23.65
N ASP A 29 49.14 -15.52 22.41
CA ASP A 29 48.17 -15.99 21.42
C ASP A 29 47.51 -17.32 21.83
N ALA A 30 48.30 -18.26 22.37
CA ALA A 30 47.78 -19.51 22.90
C ALA A 30 46.83 -19.30 24.10
N SER A 31 47.15 -18.34 24.99
CA SER A 31 46.29 -17.99 26.13
C SER A 31 44.97 -17.34 25.70
N TRP A 32 44.98 -16.50 24.66
CA TRP A 32 43.79 -15.87 24.08
C TRP A 32 42.90 -16.88 23.37
N ILE A 33 43.48 -17.80 22.60
CA ILE A 33 42.73 -18.88 21.95
C ILE A 33 42.10 -19.80 23.00
N GLN A 34 42.83 -20.14 24.08
CA GLN A 34 42.29 -20.96 25.16
C GLN A 34 41.15 -20.25 25.91
N GLN A 35 41.26 -18.94 26.14
CA GLN A 35 40.19 -18.15 26.76
C GLN A 35 38.95 -18.04 25.87
N GLN A 36 39.13 -17.88 24.55
CA GLN A 36 38.03 -17.84 23.58
C GLN A 36 37.31 -19.19 23.48
N GLN A 37 38.06 -20.29 23.52
CA GLN A 37 37.49 -21.64 23.49
C GLN A 37 36.71 -21.95 24.78
N GLN A 38 37.17 -21.46 25.94
CA GLN A 38 36.47 -21.59 27.21
C GLN A 38 35.16 -20.76 27.24
N GLN A 39 35.17 -19.58 26.61
CA GLN A 39 33.98 -18.72 26.49
C GLN A 39 32.93 -19.33 25.55
N GLN A 40 33.36 -19.99 24.46
CA GLN A 40 32.47 -20.75 23.58
C GLN A 40 31.82 -21.94 24.28
N GLN A 41 32.57 -22.69 25.11
CA GLN A 41 32.01 -23.78 25.90
C GLN A 41 30.97 -23.30 26.92
N GLN A 42 31.19 -22.15 27.57
CA GLN A 42 30.18 -21.57 28.46
C GLN A 42 28.91 -21.16 27.73
N GLN A 43 29.01 -20.58 26.52
CA GLN A 43 27.83 -20.25 25.71
C GLN A 43 27.05 -21.50 25.28
N GLN A 44 27.74 -22.58 24.90
CA GLN A 44 27.07 -23.84 24.56
C GLN A 44 26.34 -24.46 25.76
N GLN A 45 26.93 -24.43 26.96
CA GLN A 45 26.26 -24.90 28.18
C GLN A 45 25.03 -24.07 28.52
N GLN A 46 25.09 -22.74 28.36
CA GLN A 46 23.93 -21.86 28.58
C GLN A 46 22.80 -22.14 27.59
N GLN A 47 23.11 -22.37 26.31
CA GLN A 47 22.10 -22.74 25.32
C GLN A 47 21.46 -24.11 25.61
N GLN A 48 22.24 -25.10 26.04
CA GLN A 48 21.69 -26.40 26.43
C GLN A 48 20.76 -26.30 27.65
N GLN A 49 21.11 -25.48 28.66
CA GLN A 49 20.22 -25.25 29.79
C GLN A 49 18.92 -24.55 29.40
N GLN A 50 18.97 -23.55 28.50
CA GLN A 50 17.76 -22.90 27.99
C GLN A 50 16.86 -23.86 27.21
N GLN A 51 17.44 -24.74 26.38
CA GLN A 51 16.65 -25.76 25.67
C GLN A 51 15.99 -26.76 26.63
N GLN A 52 16.69 -27.20 27.69
CA GLN A 52 16.10 -28.07 28.70
C GLN A 52 14.95 -27.38 29.45
N GLN A 53 15.09 -26.10 29.80
CA GLN A 53 14.00 -25.34 30.44
C GLN A 53 12.78 -25.20 29.52
N GLN A 54 12.98 -24.93 28.23
CA GLN A 54 11.86 -24.88 27.28
C GLN A 54 11.15 -26.23 27.13
N GLN A 55 11.89 -27.34 27.09
CA GLN A 55 11.28 -28.67 27.03
C GLN A 55 10.48 -29.00 28.29
N GLN A 56 10.97 -28.64 29.49
CA GLN A 56 10.21 -28.82 30.73
C GLN A 56 8.93 -27.97 30.74
N GLN A 57 8.98 -26.72 30.27
CA GLN A 57 7.78 -25.87 30.17
C GLN A 57 6.74 -26.45 29.20
N GLN A 58 7.17 -26.98 28.04
CA GLN A 58 6.25 -27.63 27.11
C GLN A 58 5.61 -28.89 27.69
N GLN A 59 6.37 -29.71 28.43
CA GLN A 59 5.81 -30.91 29.08
C GLN A 59 4.79 -30.55 30.17
N GLN A 60 5.03 -29.50 30.96
CA GLN A 60 4.05 -29.01 31.94
C GLN A 60 2.77 -28.49 31.29
N GLN A 61 2.87 -27.74 30.18
CA GLN A 61 1.68 -27.29 29.44
C GLN A 61 0.87 -28.46 28.87
N GLN A 62 1.53 -29.48 28.31
CA GLN A 62 0.83 -30.67 27.82
C GLN A 62 0.14 -31.46 28.93
N GLN A 63 0.75 -31.57 30.13
CA GLN A 63 0.09 -32.21 31.27
C GLN A 63 -1.13 -31.42 31.75
N GLN A 64 -1.05 -30.08 31.82
CA GLN A 64 -2.21 -29.26 32.17
C GLN A 64 -3.36 -29.38 31.16
N GLN A 65 -3.05 -29.43 29.86
CA GLN A 65 -4.07 -29.64 28.83
C GLN A 65 -4.75 -31.01 28.95
N LYS A 66 -3.99 -32.08 29.21
CA LYS A 66 -4.57 -33.42 29.42
C LYS A 66 -5.46 -33.47 30.66
N GLN A 67 -5.08 -32.76 31.74
CA GLN A 67 -5.88 -32.70 32.96
C GLN A 67 -7.19 -31.91 32.76
N GLN A 68 -7.16 -30.83 31.97
CA GLN A 68 -8.38 -30.10 31.59
C GLN A 68 -9.32 -30.93 30.69
N GLN A 69 -8.78 -31.72 29.77
CA GLN A 69 -9.60 -32.62 28.94
C GLN A 69 -10.27 -33.74 29.76
N GLN A 70 -9.58 -34.31 30.76
CA GLN A 70 -10.19 -35.31 31.64
C GLN A 70 -11.28 -34.73 32.56
N GLN A 71 -11.15 -33.48 33.00
CA GLN A 71 -12.21 -32.82 33.77
C GLN A 71 -13.45 -32.49 32.92
N GLN A 72 -13.29 -32.17 31.64
CA GLN A 72 -14.43 -31.96 30.73
C GLN A 72 -15.17 -33.25 30.37
N GLN A 73 -14.49 -34.41 30.38
CA GLN A 73 -15.14 -35.70 30.13
C GLN A 73 -15.90 -36.27 31.34
N SER A 74 -15.67 -35.73 32.54
CA SER A 74 -16.30 -36.20 33.78
C SER A 74 -17.62 -35.48 34.13
N GLN A 75 -18.01 -34.45 33.35
CA GLN A 75 -19.29 -33.75 33.51
C GLN A 75 -20.17 -33.93 32.28
N GLN A 76 -20.80 -35.10 32.17
CA GLN A 76 -22.05 -35.25 31.43
C GLN A 76 -23.10 -35.89 32.34
N PRO A 77 -24.25 -35.22 32.55
CA PRO A 77 -25.53 -35.90 32.66
C PRO A 77 -26.35 -35.77 31.35
N HIS A 78 -27.24 -36.74 31.21
CA HIS A 78 -28.12 -37.13 30.09
C HIS A 78 -29.04 -36.04 29.47
N PRO A 79 -29.76 -36.35 28.35
CA PRO A 79 -29.93 -35.44 27.23
C PRO A 79 -31.32 -34.80 27.14
N GLN A 80 -31.37 -33.48 26.90
CA GLN A 80 -32.49 -32.83 26.23
C GLN A 80 -32.08 -31.43 25.77
N SER A 81 -31.85 -31.25 24.45
CA SER A 81 -32.03 -30.01 23.65
C SER A 81 -31.06 -29.96 22.46
N SER A 82 -31.57 -30.31 21.29
CA SER A 82 -30.85 -30.41 20.01
C SER A 82 -30.77 -29.10 19.20
N LEU A 83 -30.79 -27.91 19.84
CA LEU A 83 -30.76 -26.63 19.10
C LEU A 83 -29.57 -25.70 19.42
N ALA A 84 -28.83 -25.91 20.51
CA ALA A 84 -27.74 -25.00 20.90
C ALA A 84 -26.37 -25.33 20.25
N ALA A 85 -26.15 -26.59 19.84
CA ALA A 85 -24.85 -27.03 19.31
C ALA A 85 -24.53 -26.51 17.90
N GLN A 86 -25.52 -26.03 17.15
CA GLN A 86 -25.32 -25.56 15.77
C GLN A 86 -24.88 -24.08 15.70
N GLN A 87 -25.14 -23.29 16.74
CA GLN A 87 -24.79 -21.86 16.78
C GLN A 87 -23.33 -21.60 17.19
N HIS A 88 -22.74 -22.43 18.06
CA HIS A 88 -21.36 -22.22 18.51
C HIS A 88 -20.29 -22.65 17.48
N ALA A 89 -20.58 -23.66 16.65
CA ALA A 89 -19.66 -24.07 15.58
C ALA A 89 -19.57 -23.03 14.43
N GLN A 90 -20.65 -22.27 14.19
CA GLN A 90 -20.66 -21.20 13.19
C GLN A 90 -19.91 -19.94 13.66
N ALA A 91 -19.88 -19.66 14.97
CA ALA A 91 -19.19 -18.50 15.51
C ALA A 91 -17.66 -18.59 15.43
N GLN A 92 -17.07 -19.78 15.62
CA GLN A 92 -15.61 -19.96 15.54
C GLN A 92 -15.11 -20.13 14.10
N ALA A 93 -15.92 -20.68 13.20
CA ALA A 93 -15.61 -20.71 11.76
C ALA A 93 -15.67 -19.31 11.12
N ALA A 94 -16.53 -18.41 11.60
CA ALA A 94 -16.64 -17.03 11.10
C ALA A 94 -15.41 -16.16 11.42
N VAL A 95 -14.77 -16.36 12.59
CA VAL A 95 -13.58 -15.59 12.98
C VAL A 95 -12.33 -16.05 12.20
N ALA A 96 -12.22 -17.36 11.91
CA ALA A 96 -11.15 -17.89 11.06
C ALA A 96 -11.34 -17.51 9.58
N ALA A 97 -12.59 -17.47 9.08
CA ALA A 97 -12.92 -17.01 7.73
C ALA A 97 -12.63 -15.50 7.54
N ALA A 98 -12.81 -14.68 8.58
CA ALA A 98 -12.48 -13.24 8.54
C ALA A 98 -10.97 -12.98 8.41
N ALA A 99 -10.11 -13.82 9.01
CA ALA A 99 -8.66 -13.73 8.87
C ALA A 99 -8.17 -14.15 7.47
N VAL A 100 -8.82 -15.14 6.85
CA VAL A 100 -8.52 -15.59 5.48
C VAL A 100 -9.04 -14.59 4.43
N ALA A 101 -10.17 -13.92 4.69
CA ALA A 101 -10.69 -12.84 3.84
C ALA A 101 -9.76 -11.61 3.79
N GLN A 102 -9.03 -11.30 4.87
CA GLN A 102 -8.04 -10.21 4.90
C GLN A 102 -6.86 -10.46 3.94
N HIS A 103 -6.45 -11.71 3.72
CA HIS A 103 -5.39 -12.04 2.76
C HIS A 103 -5.85 -11.97 1.30
N GLN A 104 -7.13 -12.30 0.99
CA GLN A 104 -7.67 -12.16 -0.35
C GLN A 104 -7.95 -10.69 -0.74
N HIS A 105 -8.28 -9.84 0.24
CA HIS A 105 -8.46 -8.39 0.02
C HIS A 105 -7.16 -7.68 -0.36
N TYR A 106 -6.05 -8.13 0.23
CA TYR A 106 -4.68 -7.67 -0.08
C TYR A 106 -4.30 -7.89 -1.55
N SER A 107 -4.75 -8.99 -2.15
CA SER A 107 -4.48 -9.33 -3.55
C SER A 107 -5.49 -8.72 -4.54
N ARG A 108 -6.75 -8.46 -4.16
CA ARG A 108 -7.76 -7.94 -5.11
C ARG A 108 -7.66 -6.45 -5.39
N ILE A 109 -7.26 -5.63 -4.41
CA ILE A 109 -6.99 -4.20 -4.64
C ILE A 109 -5.88 -4.02 -5.70
N ALA A 110 -5.02 -5.03 -5.85
CA ALA A 110 -3.98 -5.05 -6.88
C ALA A 110 -4.48 -5.34 -8.31
N LEU A 111 -5.48 -6.20 -8.45
CA LEU A 111 -5.94 -6.74 -9.74
C LEU A 111 -6.94 -5.83 -10.47
N SER A 112 -7.65 -4.96 -9.75
CA SER A 112 -8.70 -4.10 -10.31
C SER A 112 -8.20 -2.82 -11.01
N ASN A 113 -6.88 -2.67 -11.20
CA ASN A 113 -6.24 -1.46 -11.76
C ASN A 113 -5.66 -1.66 -13.17
N ASN A 114 -5.98 -2.75 -13.88
CA ASN A 114 -5.27 -3.14 -15.09
C ASN A 114 -6.16 -3.33 -16.34
N ASN A 115 -7.33 -2.70 -16.43
CA ASN A 115 -8.09 -2.72 -17.68
C ASN A 115 -8.66 -1.34 -18.04
N SER A 116 -7.88 -0.59 -18.81
CA SER A 116 -8.35 0.60 -19.52
C SER A 116 -7.65 0.63 -20.88
N ASN A 117 -8.40 0.30 -21.94
CA ASN A 117 -8.12 0.75 -23.29
C ASN A 117 -9.46 0.95 -24.03
N PRO A 118 -9.70 2.11 -24.70
CA PRO A 118 -10.91 2.36 -25.49
C PRO A 118 -10.64 2.19 -27.00
N ALA A 119 -11.61 1.68 -27.76
CA ALA A 119 -11.90 2.02 -29.16
C ALA A 119 -12.97 1.09 -29.80
N ALA A 120 -14.04 1.71 -30.35
CA ALA A 120 -14.76 1.45 -31.63
C ALA A 120 -15.29 0.02 -31.92
N THR A 121 -16.46 -0.30 -32.48
CA THR A 121 -17.48 0.25 -33.41
C THR A 121 -18.67 -0.75 -33.37
N GLY A 122 -19.95 -0.37 -33.33
CA GLY A 122 -20.81 -0.25 -34.52
C GLY A 122 -21.92 -1.34 -34.63
N ALA A 123 -23.14 -0.93 -35.03
CA ALA A 123 -24.35 -1.70 -35.41
C ALA A 123 -25.10 -2.47 -34.29
N GLY A 124 -26.44 -2.53 -34.20
CA GLY A 124 -27.55 -2.19 -35.08
C GLY A 124 -28.68 -3.24 -34.89
N ALA A 125 -29.95 -2.82 -35.04
CA ALA A 125 -31.20 -3.63 -35.09
C ALA A 125 -31.84 -4.06 -33.74
N ASN A 126 -32.98 -3.47 -33.34
CA ASN A 126 -34.39 -3.76 -33.70
C ASN A 126 -34.96 -5.04 -33.03
N ASN A 127 -35.94 -4.86 -32.13
CA ASN A 127 -37.30 -5.35 -32.39
C ASN A 127 -38.38 -4.79 -31.44
N GLN A 128 -39.36 -4.18 -32.10
CA GLN A 128 -40.78 -3.92 -31.81
C GLN A 128 -41.48 -5.24 -31.34
N VAL A 129 -42.63 -5.35 -30.66
CA VAL A 129 -44.02 -4.82 -30.73
C VAL A 129 -44.70 -5.38 -29.43
N THR A 130 -45.65 -4.78 -28.69
CA THR A 130 -47.12 -4.78 -28.91
C THR A 130 -47.90 -4.16 -27.72
N SER A 131 -48.60 -3.05 -28.01
CA SER A 131 -50.03 -2.74 -27.76
C SER A 131 -50.70 -3.20 -26.44
N SER A 132 -51.43 -2.38 -25.69
CA SER A 132 -52.74 -1.76 -26.03
C SER A 132 -53.21 -0.97 -24.77
N GLY A 133 -53.60 0.32 -24.84
CA GLY A 133 -54.98 0.85 -25.06
C GLY A 133 -55.82 0.81 -23.77
N GLY A 134 -56.48 1.84 -23.23
CA GLY A 134 -56.75 3.24 -23.59
C GLY A 134 -57.57 3.93 -22.46
N ASP A 135 -57.61 5.26 -22.51
CA ASP A 135 -58.61 6.26 -22.04
C ASP A 135 -59.41 6.11 -20.73
N SER A 136 -59.38 7.14 -19.86
CA SER A 136 -60.45 8.17 -19.77
C SER A 136 -60.34 9.05 -18.51
N VAL A 137 -60.91 10.25 -18.63
CA VAL A 137 -60.81 11.46 -17.77
C VAL A 137 -61.90 11.49 -16.69
N SER A 138 -61.63 12.06 -15.51
CA SER A 138 -62.61 12.89 -14.76
C SER A 138 -61.98 13.69 -13.61
N VAL A 139 -62.59 14.84 -13.32
CA VAL A 139 -62.13 15.95 -12.48
C VAL A 139 -63.06 16.09 -11.25
N ALA A 140 -62.46 16.52 -10.13
CA ALA A 140 -63.04 17.17 -8.94
C ALA A 140 -63.85 16.37 -7.91
N ALA A 141 -63.42 16.43 -6.63
CA ALA A 141 -64.21 16.97 -5.52
C ALA A 141 -63.36 17.10 -4.22
N VAL A 142 -63.64 18.17 -3.48
CA VAL A 142 -63.05 18.58 -2.20
C VAL A 142 -63.72 17.80 -1.06
N GLY A 143 -62.98 17.40 -0.02
CA GLY A 143 -63.56 16.88 1.21
C GLY A 143 -62.55 16.31 2.20
N ALA A 144 -62.38 16.99 3.33
CA ALA A 144 -61.54 16.56 4.44
C ALA A 144 -62.04 15.24 5.08
N ALA A 145 -61.12 14.29 5.29
CA ALA A 145 -61.30 13.21 6.25
C ALA A 145 -59.95 12.85 6.88
N ALA A 146 -59.90 12.98 8.20
CA ALA A 146 -58.79 12.58 9.04
C ALA A 146 -58.63 11.05 9.06
N ALA A 147 -57.39 10.63 9.40
CA ALA A 147 -57.02 9.29 9.86
C ALA A 147 -57.08 8.14 8.84
N ALA A 148 -55.99 7.98 8.08
CA ALA A 148 -55.51 6.67 7.65
C ALA A 148 -53.98 6.69 7.65
N ASN A 149 -53.41 6.28 8.78
CA ASN A 149 -52.00 5.97 8.93
C ASN A 149 -51.74 4.61 8.29
N GLY A 150 -50.69 4.49 7.47
CA GLY A 150 -50.16 3.20 7.02
C GLY A 150 -49.95 3.07 5.51
N ASN A 151 -48.70 2.77 5.15
CA ASN A 151 -48.24 2.25 3.85
C ASN A 151 -47.81 3.24 2.76
N MET A 152 -46.83 4.08 3.10
CA MET A 152 -45.79 4.50 2.15
C MET A 152 -44.38 4.05 2.65
N ASP A 153 -44.23 2.80 3.10
CA ASP A 153 -42.89 2.21 3.28
C ASP A 153 -42.57 1.40 2.02
N GLY A 154 -42.02 2.08 1.01
CA GLY A 154 -41.34 1.42 -0.09
C GLY A 154 -40.16 0.67 0.50
N GLY A 155 -40.32 -0.66 0.66
CA GLY A 155 -39.48 -1.52 1.48
C GLY A 155 -37.97 -1.27 1.33
N ILE A 156 -37.41 -0.47 2.24
CA ILE A 156 -35.97 -0.41 2.44
C ILE A 156 -35.57 -1.79 2.94
N SER A 157 -34.74 -2.49 2.16
CA SER A 157 -34.16 -3.78 2.54
C SER A 157 -33.61 -3.69 3.97
N GLU A 158 -33.82 -4.75 4.76
CA GLU A 158 -33.34 -4.79 6.15
C GLU A 158 -31.83 -4.49 6.24
N GLU A 159 -31.08 -4.85 5.22
CA GLU A 159 -29.66 -4.54 5.09
C GLU A 159 -29.39 -3.04 4.95
N ASN A 160 -30.15 -2.33 4.11
CA ASN A 160 -30.04 -0.87 3.96
C ASN A 160 -30.42 -0.16 5.26
N ARG A 161 -31.40 -0.69 6.00
CA ARG A 161 -31.77 -0.15 7.32
C ARG A 161 -30.62 -0.28 8.32
N ARG A 162 -29.91 -1.41 8.34
CA ARG A 162 -28.73 -1.60 9.21
C ARG A 162 -27.58 -0.65 8.84
N VAL A 163 -27.34 -0.41 7.55
CA VAL A 163 -26.34 0.56 7.09
C VAL A 163 -26.65 1.95 7.63
N LEU A 164 -27.90 2.41 7.54
CA LEU A 164 -28.31 3.71 8.08
C LEU A 164 -28.12 3.81 9.60
N VAL A 165 -28.39 2.73 10.34
CA VAL A 165 -28.14 2.66 11.78
C VAL A 165 -26.64 2.82 12.08
N TRP A 166 -25.76 2.06 11.41
CA TRP A 166 -24.32 2.20 11.62
C TRP A 166 -23.80 3.58 11.25
N VAL A 167 -24.33 4.19 10.19
CA VAL A 167 -23.96 5.56 9.79
C VAL A 167 -24.33 6.55 10.91
N ALA A 168 -25.51 6.42 11.50
CA ALA A 168 -25.89 7.25 12.66
C ALA A 168 -24.98 7.00 13.87
N GLU A 169 -24.59 5.75 14.11
CA GLU A 169 -23.69 5.36 15.21
C GLU A 169 -22.26 5.90 15.06
N LEU A 170 -21.83 6.33 13.85
CA LEU A 170 -20.54 7.01 13.68
C LEU A 170 -20.45 8.33 14.47
N MET A 171 -21.58 8.97 14.77
CA MET A 171 -21.60 10.19 15.58
C MET A 171 -21.38 9.92 17.07
N ASP A 172 -21.69 8.71 17.54
CA ASP A 172 -21.54 8.33 18.94
C ASP A 172 -20.14 7.75 19.21
N PRO A 173 -19.28 8.44 19.98
CA PRO A 173 -17.91 7.98 20.24
C PRO A 173 -17.82 6.56 20.83
N ALA A 174 -18.83 6.12 21.58
CA ALA A 174 -18.83 4.79 22.22
C ALA A 174 -19.09 3.65 21.22
N ARG A 175 -19.86 3.92 20.15
CA ARG A 175 -20.26 2.93 19.15
C ARG A 175 -19.51 3.06 17.82
N ARG A 176 -18.85 4.19 17.62
CA ARG A 176 -18.14 4.53 16.37
C ARG A 176 -17.16 3.46 15.91
N GLU A 177 -16.37 2.87 16.82
CA GLU A 177 -15.38 1.86 16.43
C GLU A 177 -16.02 0.61 15.81
N ALA A 178 -17.11 0.13 16.40
CA ALA A 178 -17.87 -1.00 15.86
C ALA A 178 -18.54 -0.64 14.53
N ALA A 179 -19.15 0.54 14.45
CA ALA A 179 -19.78 1.04 13.22
C ALA A 179 -18.77 1.20 12.07
N LEU A 180 -17.58 1.73 12.33
CA LEU A 180 -16.49 1.85 11.36
C LEU A 180 -16.10 0.49 10.78
N MET A 181 -15.97 -0.52 11.65
CA MET A 181 -15.60 -1.88 11.24
C MET A 181 -16.67 -2.53 10.36
N GLU A 182 -17.95 -2.38 10.69
CA GLU A 182 -19.03 -2.98 9.90
C GLU A 182 -19.26 -2.25 8.57
N LEU A 183 -19.23 -0.92 8.57
CA LEU A 183 -19.35 -0.13 7.35
C LEU A 183 -18.17 -0.36 6.39
N SER A 184 -16.94 -0.49 6.90
CA SER A 184 -15.78 -0.72 6.04
C SER A 184 -15.84 -2.07 5.30
N LYS A 185 -16.49 -3.08 5.89
CA LYS A 185 -16.76 -4.38 5.23
C LYS A 185 -17.85 -4.28 4.16
N LYS A 186 -18.84 -3.42 4.36
CA LYS A 186 -20.00 -3.26 3.46
C LYS A 186 -19.76 -2.30 2.30
N ARG A 187 -18.59 -1.68 2.25
CA ARG A 187 -18.23 -0.63 1.30
C ARG A 187 -18.32 -1.00 -0.19
N GLU A 188 -18.20 -2.29 -0.52
CA GLU A 188 -18.33 -2.79 -1.91
C GLU A 188 -19.73 -3.31 -2.22
N GLN A 189 -20.54 -3.59 -1.19
CA GLN A 189 -21.87 -4.19 -1.32
C GLN A 189 -22.97 -3.13 -1.46
N VAL A 190 -22.68 -1.89 -1.03
CA VAL A 190 -23.64 -0.79 -1.00
C VAL A 190 -23.11 0.35 -1.89
N PRO A 191 -23.54 0.42 -3.16
CA PRO A 191 -23.06 1.44 -4.11
C PRO A 191 -23.30 2.88 -3.62
N GLU A 192 -24.46 3.11 -2.99
CA GLU A 192 -24.89 4.42 -2.49
C GLU A 192 -24.20 4.85 -1.18
N LEU A 193 -23.33 4.01 -0.60
CA LEU A 193 -22.72 4.28 0.71
C LEU A 193 -21.93 5.58 0.71
N ALA A 194 -21.26 5.90 -0.39
CA ALA A 194 -20.49 7.15 -0.51
C ALA A 194 -21.40 8.39 -0.38
N LEU A 195 -22.58 8.38 -1.02
CA LEU A 195 -23.56 9.46 -0.92
C LEU A 195 -24.12 9.57 0.50
N ILE A 196 -24.48 8.43 1.09
CA ILE A 196 -25.01 8.38 2.46
C ILE A 196 -23.98 8.96 3.43
N ILE A 197 -22.72 8.55 3.35
CA ILE A 197 -21.64 9.04 4.23
C ILE A 197 -21.44 10.55 4.07
N TRP A 198 -21.44 11.05 2.83
CA TRP A 198 -21.19 12.47 2.56
C TRP A 198 -22.34 13.36 3.02
N HIS A 199 -23.58 12.99 2.71
CA HIS A 199 -24.77 13.81 2.96
C HIS A 199 -25.38 13.62 4.35
N SER A 200 -24.96 12.59 5.10
CA SER A 200 -25.39 12.42 6.49
C SER A 200 -24.70 13.46 7.39
N PHE A 201 -25.52 14.14 8.20
CA PHE A 201 -25.06 15.15 9.13
C PHE A 201 -23.98 14.61 10.08
N GLY A 202 -22.89 15.36 10.27
CA GLY A 202 -21.83 15.05 11.23
C GLY A 202 -20.90 13.89 10.86
N VAL A 203 -21.24 13.04 9.89
CA VAL A 203 -20.47 11.82 9.58
C VAL A 203 -19.06 12.14 9.06
N MET A 204 -18.92 13.04 8.09
CA MET A 204 -17.60 13.46 7.60
C MET A 204 -16.74 14.10 8.71
N THR A 205 -17.37 14.81 9.66
CA THR A 205 -16.66 15.36 10.82
C THR A 205 -16.17 14.25 11.76
N SER A 206 -16.98 13.23 12.02
CA SER A 206 -16.57 12.05 12.79
C SER A 206 -15.40 11.31 12.12
N LEU A 207 -15.42 11.13 10.80
CA LEU A 207 -14.32 10.47 10.07
C LEU A 207 -13.02 11.28 10.14
N LEU A 208 -13.10 12.61 10.01
CA LEU A 208 -11.94 13.49 10.20
C LEU A 208 -11.44 13.46 11.65
N GLN A 209 -12.34 13.35 12.63
CA GLN A 209 -11.99 13.22 14.04
C GLN A 209 -11.13 11.96 14.29
N GLU A 210 -11.44 10.84 13.63
CA GLU A 210 -10.65 9.62 13.72
C GLU A 210 -9.23 9.82 13.17
N ILE A 211 -9.08 10.57 12.08
CA ILE A 211 -7.75 10.90 11.51
C ILE A 211 -6.93 11.76 12.48
N ILE A 212 -7.50 12.88 12.95
CA ILE A 212 -6.76 13.83 13.80
C ILE A 212 -6.41 13.22 15.16
N SER A 213 -7.21 12.29 15.67
CA SER A 213 -6.92 11.58 16.93
C SER A 213 -5.62 10.78 16.90
N VAL A 214 -5.16 10.41 15.69
CA VAL A 214 -3.94 9.62 15.49
C VAL A 214 -2.69 10.51 15.38
N TYR A 215 -2.83 11.81 15.08
CA TYR A 215 -1.68 12.71 14.89
C TYR A 215 -0.68 12.73 16.07
N PRO A 216 -1.12 12.78 17.34
CA PRO A 216 -0.19 12.72 18.48
C PRO A 216 0.62 11.41 18.56
N LEU A 217 0.13 10.33 17.95
CA LEU A 217 0.77 9.00 17.97
C LEU A 217 1.77 8.81 16.82
N LEU A 218 1.87 9.77 15.89
CA LEU A 218 2.80 9.70 14.76
C LEU A 218 4.21 10.10 15.17
N ASN A 219 4.34 11.06 16.08
CA ASN A 219 5.62 11.56 16.56
C ASN A 219 5.57 11.89 18.07
N PRO A 220 6.20 11.10 18.95
CA PRO A 220 7.00 9.90 18.65
C PRO A 220 6.13 8.74 18.12
N SER A 221 6.74 7.78 17.41
CA SER A 221 6.07 6.67 16.72
C SER A 221 5.38 5.65 17.65
N GLN A 222 4.28 6.04 18.30
CA GLN A 222 3.57 5.29 19.34
C GLN A 222 2.27 4.60 18.85
N LEU A 223 2.04 4.59 17.53
CA LEU A 223 0.85 3.99 16.94
C LEU A 223 0.74 2.48 17.22
N THR A 224 -0.32 2.08 17.92
CA THR A 224 -0.62 0.67 18.19
C THR A 224 -1.35 0.00 17.02
N ALA A 225 -1.35 -1.33 16.98
CA ALA A 225 -2.09 -2.09 15.96
C ALA A 225 -3.61 -1.82 16.00
N ALA A 226 -4.19 -1.73 17.20
CA ALA A 226 -5.61 -1.44 17.37
C ALA A 226 -5.98 -0.04 16.85
N ALA A 227 -5.20 0.99 17.22
CA ALA A 227 -5.41 2.36 16.74
C ALA A 227 -5.25 2.47 15.23
N SER A 228 -4.23 1.82 14.65
CA SER A 228 -4.03 1.75 13.20
C SER A 228 -5.21 1.08 12.49
N ASN A 229 -5.70 -0.06 12.99
CA ASN A 229 -6.86 -0.74 12.40
C ASN A 229 -8.12 0.13 12.43
N ARG A 230 -8.37 0.82 13.55
CA ARG A 230 -9.52 1.71 13.72
C ARG A 230 -9.50 2.87 12.72
N VAL A 231 -8.40 3.61 12.62
CA VAL A 231 -8.30 4.72 11.66
C VAL A 231 -8.32 4.22 10.21
N CYS A 232 -7.73 3.04 9.93
CA CYS A 232 -7.79 2.45 8.59
C CYS A 232 -9.21 2.09 8.16
N ASN A 233 -10.10 1.71 9.09
CA ASN A 233 -11.53 1.55 8.78
C ASN A 233 -12.17 2.89 8.36
N ALA A 234 -11.83 4.00 9.03
CA ALA A 234 -12.29 5.33 8.63
C ALA A 234 -11.71 5.74 7.25
N LEU A 235 -10.42 5.49 7.01
CA LEU A 235 -9.78 5.72 5.71
C LEU A 235 -10.44 4.88 4.59
N ALA A 236 -10.84 3.65 4.88
CA ALA A 236 -11.54 2.80 3.92
C ALA A 236 -12.90 3.39 3.49
N LEU A 237 -13.60 4.07 4.39
CA LEU A 237 -14.83 4.80 4.09
C LEU A 237 -14.55 6.08 3.29
N LEU A 238 -13.50 6.83 3.63
CA LEU A 238 -13.08 8.00 2.84
C LEU A 238 -12.63 7.59 1.43
N GLN A 239 -12.02 6.41 1.27
CA GLN A 239 -11.70 5.85 -0.04
C GLN A 239 -12.97 5.65 -0.89
N CYS A 240 -14.07 5.20 -0.28
CA CYS A 240 -15.36 5.05 -0.98
C CYS A 240 -15.91 6.41 -1.43
N VAL A 241 -15.90 7.40 -0.55
CA VAL A 241 -16.31 8.78 -0.88
C VAL A 241 -15.46 9.36 -2.02
N ALA A 242 -14.14 9.16 -1.99
CA ALA A 242 -13.22 9.59 -3.03
C ALA A 242 -13.45 8.87 -4.38
N SER A 243 -13.88 7.61 -4.34
CA SER A 243 -14.10 6.79 -5.53
C SER A 243 -15.41 7.08 -6.25
N HIS A 244 -16.42 7.65 -5.57
CA HIS A 244 -17.75 7.88 -6.12
C HIS A 244 -17.83 9.18 -6.95
N ASN A 245 -18.53 9.14 -8.09
CA ASN A 245 -18.52 10.23 -9.08
C ASN A 245 -19.05 11.56 -8.55
N GLU A 246 -20.11 11.52 -7.75
CA GLU A 246 -20.78 12.73 -7.27
C GLU A 246 -20.08 13.38 -6.07
N THR A 247 -19.45 12.58 -5.21
CA THR A 247 -18.81 13.07 -3.97
C THR A 247 -17.34 13.38 -4.15
N ARG A 248 -16.69 12.87 -5.20
CA ARG A 248 -15.25 13.07 -5.44
C ARG A 248 -14.85 14.54 -5.52
N THR A 249 -15.57 15.33 -6.33
CA THR A 249 -15.26 16.76 -6.47
C THR A 249 -15.50 17.50 -5.16
N LEU A 250 -16.54 17.13 -4.41
CA LEU A 250 -16.83 17.71 -3.10
C LEU A 250 -15.72 17.36 -2.09
N PHE A 251 -15.25 16.10 -2.10
CA PHE A 251 -14.15 15.61 -1.27
C PHE A 251 -12.83 16.34 -1.57
N LEU A 252 -12.56 16.60 -2.85
CA LEU A 252 -11.39 17.35 -3.30
C LEU A 252 -11.48 18.82 -2.86
N ASN A 253 -12.62 19.48 -3.11
CA ASN A 253 -12.86 20.88 -2.74
C ASN A 253 -12.83 21.11 -1.23
N ALA A 254 -13.20 20.10 -0.44
CA ALA A 254 -13.07 20.12 1.02
C ALA A 254 -11.63 19.93 1.51
N HIS A 255 -10.65 19.75 0.61
CA HIS A 255 -9.22 19.57 0.92
C HIS A 255 -8.95 18.40 1.89
N ILE A 256 -9.85 17.41 1.97
CA ILE A 256 -9.72 16.23 2.84
C ILE A 256 -8.42 15.43 2.58
N PRO A 257 -7.93 15.27 1.33
CA PRO A 257 -6.67 14.57 1.09
C PRO A 257 -5.48 15.08 1.92
N LEU A 258 -5.45 16.38 2.24
CA LEU A 258 -4.34 16.99 3.00
C LEU A 258 -4.21 16.43 4.41
N PHE A 259 -5.32 15.99 5.01
CA PHE A 259 -5.30 15.34 6.33
C PHE A 259 -4.57 14.00 6.32
N LEU A 260 -4.31 13.41 5.15
CA LEU A 260 -3.62 12.12 5.00
C LEU A 260 -2.10 12.28 4.85
N TYR A 261 -1.61 13.48 4.54
CA TYR A 261 -0.19 13.70 4.28
C TYR A 261 0.71 13.46 5.51
N PRO A 262 0.29 13.82 6.74
CA PRO A 262 1.03 13.42 7.94
C PRO A 262 1.25 11.90 8.03
N PHE A 263 0.27 11.10 7.61
CA PHE A 263 0.41 9.64 7.60
C PHE A 263 1.42 9.17 6.55
N LEU A 264 1.36 9.73 5.33
CA LEU A 264 2.30 9.42 4.25
C LEU A 264 3.74 9.85 4.56
N ASN A 265 3.92 10.88 5.37
CA ASN A 265 5.23 11.40 5.76
C ASN A 265 5.95 10.54 6.81
N THR A 266 5.26 9.58 7.44
CA THR A 266 5.85 8.71 8.46
C THR A 266 6.91 7.77 7.88
N THR A 267 7.95 7.46 8.68
CA THR A 267 9.10 6.63 8.27
C THR A 267 9.23 5.32 9.05
N SER A 268 8.41 5.12 10.09
CA SER A 268 8.42 3.90 10.89
C SER A 268 8.04 2.67 10.05
N LYS A 269 8.89 1.65 10.06
CA LYS A 269 8.69 0.37 9.35
C LYS A 269 7.85 -0.65 10.13
N SER A 270 7.31 -0.26 11.28
CA SER A 270 6.42 -1.13 12.05
C SER A 270 5.13 -1.43 11.27
N ARG A 271 4.56 -2.61 11.48
CA ARG A 271 3.33 -3.06 10.79
C ARG A 271 2.16 -2.05 10.88
N PRO A 272 1.88 -1.42 12.04
CA PRO A 272 0.82 -0.41 12.15
C PRO A 272 1.03 0.80 11.22
N PHE A 273 2.27 1.26 11.05
CA PHE A 273 2.60 2.41 10.20
C PHE A 273 2.64 2.06 8.71
N GLU A 274 3.10 0.86 8.34
CA GLU A 274 3.02 0.37 6.95
C GLU A 274 1.55 0.25 6.51
N TYR A 275 0.69 -0.32 7.36
CA TYR A 275 -0.74 -0.45 7.06
C TYR A 275 -1.44 0.92 6.94
N LEU A 276 -1.10 1.86 7.82
CA LEU A 276 -1.60 3.23 7.77
C LEU A 276 -1.24 3.94 6.46
N ARG A 277 0.04 3.86 6.05
CA ARG A 277 0.53 4.45 4.79
C ARG A 277 -0.14 3.82 3.57
N LEU A 278 -0.23 2.49 3.51
CA LEU A 278 -0.87 1.79 2.41
C LEU A 278 -2.35 2.19 2.26
N THR A 279 -3.08 2.25 3.37
CA THR A 279 -4.51 2.62 3.35
C THR A 279 -4.70 4.08 2.95
N SER A 280 -3.84 4.97 3.43
CA SER A 280 -3.82 6.40 3.04
C SER A 280 -3.53 6.58 1.55
N LEU A 281 -2.54 5.87 1.01
CA LEU A 281 -2.28 5.82 -0.43
C LEU A 281 -3.46 5.26 -1.22
N GLY A 282 -4.23 4.33 -0.65
CA GLY A 282 -5.45 3.80 -1.26
C GLY A 282 -6.51 4.88 -1.52
N VAL A 283 -6.66 5.85 -0.61
CA VAL A 283 -7.57 7.00 -0.79
C VAL A 283 -7.10 7.88 -1.95
N ILE A 284 -5.80 8.25 -1.98
CA ILE A 284 -5.23 9.06 -3.07
C ILE A 284 -5.30 8.30 -4.41
N GLY A 285 -5.02 7.00 -4.39
CA GLY A 285 -5.12 6.12 -5.55
C GLY A 285 -6.54 6.05 -6.13
N ALA A 286 -7.57 6.12 -5.28
CA ALA A 286 -8.96 6.17 -5.73
C ALA A 286 -9.32 7.50 -6.43
N LEU A 287 -8.76 8.62 -5.96
CA LEU A 287 -8.96 9.94 -6.59
C LEU A 287 -8.40 9.98 -8.02
N VAL A 288 -7.16 9.54 -8.19
CA VAL A 288 -6.46 9.59 -9.49
C VAL A 288 -6.93 8.54 -10.49
N LYS A 289 -7.79 7.60 -10.07
CA LYS A 289 -8.26 6.50 -10.93
C LYS A 289 -9.15 6.97 -12.08
N ASN A 290 -9.84 8.10 -11.92
CA ASN A 290 -10.81 8.61 -12.90
C ASN A 290 -10.23 9.60 -13.92
N ASP A 291 -8.89 9.75 -13.97
CA ASP A 291 -8.20 10.56 -14.98
C ASP A 291 -8.70 12.02 -15.07
N SER A 292 -9.13 12.58 -13.92
CA SER A 292 -9.56 13.97 -13.82
C SER A 292 -8.36 14.90 -13.65
N SER A 293 -8.15 15.81 -14.60
CA SER A 293 -7.06 16.79 -14.55
C SER A 293 -7.19 17.75 -13.36
N ASP A 294 -8.39 18.02 -12.85
CA ASP A 294 -8.58 18.83 -11.63
C ASP A 294 -7.98 18.15 -10.40
N VAL A 295 -8.14 16.83 -10.29
CA VAL A 295 -7.49 16.03 -9.23
C VAL A 295 -5.97 16.09 -9.37
N ILE A 296 -5.45 15.96 -10.60
CA ILE A 296 -4.00 16.04 -10.84
C ILE A 296 -3.48 17.42 -10.46
N ASN A 297 -4.12 18.50 -10.92
CA ASN A 297 -3.73 19.87 -10.60
C ASN A 297 -3.71 20.12 -9.09
N PHE A 298 -4.77 19.71 -8.37
CA PHE A 298 -4.79 19.76 -6.91
C PHE A 298 -3.58 19.07 -6.29
N LEU A 299 -3.32 17.81 -6.67
CA LEU A 299 -2.22 17.01 -6.13
C LEU A 299 -0.82 17.59 -6.42
N LEU A 300 -0.65 18.26 -7.56
CA LEU A 300 0.59 18.96 -7.91
C LEU A 300 0.81 20.18 -7.01
N THR A 301 -0.24 20.97 -6.75
CA THR A 301 -0.15 22.16 -5.87
C THR A 301 0.12 21.82 -4.40
N THR A 302 -0.09 20.57 -4.01
CA THR A 302 0.01 20.12 -2.61
C THR A 302 1.20 19.18 -2.36
N GLU A 303 2.14 19.08 -3.31
CA GLU A 303 3.39 18.31 -3.14
C GLU A 303 3.21 16.80 -2.86
N ILE A 304 2.26 16.13 -3.52
CA ILE A 304 2.13 14.67 -3.38
C ILE A 304 3.34 13.90 -3.91
N ILE A 305 4.03 14.44 -4.93
CA ILE A 305 5.10 13.74 -5.66
C ILE A 305 6.27 13.38 -4.72
N PRO A 306 6.85 14.31 -3.94
CA PRO A 306 7.89 13.98 -2.97
C PRO A 306 7.50 12.86 -1.99
N LEU A 307 6.25 12.85 -1.52
CA LEU A 307 5.75 11.80 -0.61
C LEU A 307 5.70 10.44 -1.32
N CYS A 308 5.16 10.38 -2.53
CA CYS A 308 5.13 9.16 -3.33
C CYS A 308 6.54 8.64 -3.65
N LEU A 309 7.46 9.51 -4.05
CA LEU A 309 8.84 9.14 -4.37
C LEU A 309 9.56 8.51 -3.17
N ARG A 310 9.41 9.08 -1.96
CA ARG A 310 9.99 8.50 -0.74
C ARG A 310 9.44 7.10 -0.43
N ILE A 311 8.13 6.90 -0.62
CA ILE A 311 7.49 5.59 -0.41
C ILE A 311 7.92 4.59 -1.49
N MET A 312 8.04 5.03 -2.74
CA MET A 312 8.57 4.21 -3.85
C MET A 312 10.00 3.71 -3.57
N GLU A 313 10.81 4.52 -2.90
CA GLU A 313 12.18 4.15 -2.56
C GLU A 313 12.24 3.16 -1.38
N THR A 314 11.54 3.45 -0.28
CA THR A 314 11.78 2.79 1.02
C THR A 314 10.61 2.00 1.60
N GLY A 315 9.41 2.07 1.01
CA GLY A 315 8.20 1.43 1.53
C GLY A 315 8.12 -0.09 1.27
N SER A 316 7.09 -0.74 1.83
CA SER A 316 6.73 -2.11 1.46
C SER A 316 6.38 -2.24 -0.03
N GLU A 317 6.55 -3.43 -0.61
CA GLU A 317 6.27 -3.71 -2.03
C GLU A 317 4.88 -3.23 -2.48
N LEU A 318 3.86 -3.44 -1.65
CA LEU A 318 2.50 -2.99 -1.94
C LEU A 318 2.37 -1.46 -1.90
N SER A 319 3.00 -0.82 -0.91
CA SER A 319 3.03 0.64 -0.82
C SER A 319 3.77 1.26 -2.01
N LYS A 320 4.89 0.65 -2.42
CA LYS A 320 5.62 1.02 -3.66
C LYS A 320 4.71 0.92 -4.87
N THR A 321 3.93 -0.16 -4.96
CA THR A 321 3.03 -0.40 -6.11
C THR A 321 1.91 0.64 -6.20
N VAL A 322 1.31 1.03 -5.07
CA VAL A 322 0.28 2.07 -5.08
C VAL A 322 0.89 3.45 -5.32
N ALA A 323 2.05 3.76 -4.72
CA ALA A 323 2.74 5.03 -4.91
C ALA A 323 3.17 5.25 -6.38
N ILE A 324 3.78 4.23 -7.02
CA ILE A 324 4.13 4.34 -8.44
C ILE A 324 2.90 4.41 -9.34
N PHE A 325 1.79 3.76 -8.98
CA PHE A 325 0.52 3.91 -9.70
C PHE A 325 0.02 5.37 -9.65
N ILE A 326 0.10 6.04 -8.51
CA ILE A 326 -0.27 7.46 -8.38
C ILE A 326 0.65 8.34 -9.25
N VAL A 327 1.97 8.14 -9.16
CA VAL A 327 2.95 8.88 -9.98
C VAL A 327 2.73 8.62 -11.47
N GLN A 328 2.41 7.39 -11.86
CA GLN A 328 2.08 7.06 -13.25
C GLN A 328 0.83 7.80 -13.71
N LYS A 329 -0.24 7.86 -12.91
CA LYS A 329 -1.46 8.61 -13.25
C LYS A 329 -1.20 10.11 -13.40
N ILE A 330 -0.34 10.68 -12.54
CA ILE A 330 0.12 12.07 -12.70
C ILE A 330 0.89 12.24 -14.01
N LEU A 331 1.82 11.34 -14.35
CA LEU A 331 2.59 11.42 -15.60
C LEU A 331 1.72 11.26 -16.85
N LEU A 332 0.65 10.47 -16.79
CA LEU A 332 -0.25 10.27 -17.92
C LEU A 332 -1.01 11.56 -18.29
N ASP A 333 -1.32 12.40 -17.32
CA ASP A 333 -1.90 13.72 -17.56
C ASP A 333 -0.86 14.71 -18.11
N ASP A 334 -1.26 15.55 -19.07
CA ASP A 334 -0.34 16.49 -19.73
C ASP A 334 0.18 17.58 -18.77
N ILE A 335 -0.64 18.02 -17.82
CA ILE A 335 -0.24 19.01 -16.79
C ILE A 335 0.80 18.37 -15.86
N GLY A 336 0.58 17.13 -15.46
CA GLY A 336 1.51 16.39 -14.62
C GLY A 336 2.84 16.08 -15.30
N LEU A 337 2.82 15.67 -16.58
CA LEU A 337 4.05 15.48 -17.36
C LEU A 337 4.83 16.80 -17.50
N ALA A 338 4.14 17.88 -17.87
CA ALA A 338 4.76 19.20 -17.99
C ALA A 338 5.37 19.67 -16.66
N TYR A 339 4.68 19.44 -15.54
CA TYR A 339 5.17 19.80 -14.20
C TYR A 339 6.46 19.07 -13.82
N ILE A 340 6.52 17.76 -14.04
CA ILE A 340 7.68 16.92 -13.71
C ILE A 340 8.87 17.29 -14.60
N CYS A 341 8.63 17.51 -15.89
CA CYS A 341 9.66 17.86 -16.86
C CYS A 341 9.99 19.37 -16.91
N ALA A 342 9.35 20.19 -16.06
CA ALA A 342 9.54 21.64 -16.05
C ALA A 342 10.97 22.06 -15.66
N THR A 343 11.59 21.31 -14.75
CA THR A 343 12.94 21.59 -14.23
C THR A 343 13.77 20.31 -14.20
N TYR A 344 15.08 20.46 -14.34
CA TYR A 344 16.01 19.32 -14.22
C TYR A 344 15.92 18.64 -12.85
N GLU A 345 15.73 19.39 -11.77
CA GLU A 345 15.65 18.85 -10.42
C GLU A 345 14.44 17.91 -10.25
N ARG A 346 13.26 18.33 -10.71
CA ARG A 346 12.04 17.50 -10.63
C ARG A 346 12.14 16.24 -11.48
N PHE A 347 12.64 16.38 -12.71
CA PHE A 347 12.87 15.23 -13.59
C PHE A 347 13.89 14.27 -12.97
N TYR A 348 15.01 14.78 -12.46
CA TYR A 348 16.07 13.96 -11.89
C TYR A 348 15.62 13.24 -10.61
N ALA A 349 14.83 13.89 -9.76
CA ALA A 349 14.24 13.26 -8.58
C ALA A 349 13.37 12.04 -8.94
N VAL A 350 12.48 12.18 -9.93
CA VAL A 350 11.65 11.07 -10.42
C VAL A 350 12.51 10.00 -11.11
N GLY A 351 13.41 10.40 -12.01
CA GLY A 351 14.27 9.51 -12.78
C GLY A 351 15.16 8.65 -11.89
N THR A 352 15.77 9.24 -10.85
CA THR A 352 16.66 8.52 -9.92
C THR A 352 15.90 7.44 -9.15
N VAL A 353 14.73 7.76 -8.61
CA VAL A 353 13.91 6.78 -7.88
C VAL A 353 13.44 5.65 -8.81
N LEU A 354 13.01 5.96 -10.04
CA LEU A 354 12.64 4.94 -11.02
C LEU A 354 13.84 4.04 -11.38
N SER A 355 15.03 4.61 -11.56
CA SER A 355 16.25 3.84 -11.82
C SER A 355 16.62 2.93 -10.66
N ASN A 356 16.56 3.42 -9.41
CA ASN A 356 16.78 2.60 -8.21
C ASN A 356 15.78 1.44 -8.12
N MET A 357 14.51 1.68 -8.50
CA MET A 357 13.51 0.61 -8.57
C MET A 357 13.86 -0.43 -9.64
N VAL A 358 14.35 -0.03 -10.82
CA VAL A 358 14.80 -0.99 -11.85
C VAL A 358 15.89 -1.89 -11.31
N THR A 359 16.91 -1.33 -10.64
CA THR A 359 18.00 -2.11 -10.04
C THR A 359 17.46 -3.14 -9.04
N GLN A 360 16.52 -2.76 -8.17
CA GLN A 360 15.88 -3.68 -7.22
C GLN A 360 15.05 -4.77 -7.92
N LEU A 361 14.43 -4.45 -9.06
CA LEU A 361 13.58 -5.39 -9.81
C LEU A 361 14.36 -6.49 -10.51
N VAL A 362 15.67 -6.32 -10.77
CA VAL A 362 16.52 -7.38 -11.33
C VAL A 362 16.53 -8.61 -10.40
N GLU A 363 16.64 -8.37 -9.09
CA GLU A 363 16.66 -9.43 -8.08
C GLU A 363 15.24 -9.89 -7.71
N GLN A 364 14.31 -8.96 -7.52
CA GLN A 364 12.97 -9.27 -7.00
C GLN A 364 12.00 -9.81 -8.06
N GLN A 365 12.22 -9.46 -9.33
CA GLN A 365 11.39 -9.87 -10.48
C GLN A 365 9.88 -9.60 -10.32
N THR A 366 9.51 -8.56 -9.56
CA THR A 366 8.12 -8.16 -9.34
C THR A 366 7.50 -7.55 -10.60
N VAL A 367 6.83 -8.36 -11.42
CA VAL A 367 6.22 -7.99 -12.71
C VAL A 367 5.34 -6.74 -12.62
N ARG A 368 4.53 -6.64 -11.56
CA ARG A 368 3.56 -5.54 -11.40
C ARG A 368 4.25 -4.18 -11.24
N LEU A 369 5.32 -4.13 -10.45
CA LEU A 369 6.12 -2.92 -10.29
C LEU A 369 6.84 -2.57 -11.59
N LEU A 370 7.46 -3.57 -12.24
CA LEU A 370 8.14 -3.38 -13.52
C LEU A 370 7.21 -2.76 -14.58
N LYS A 371 5.98 -3.24 -14.68
CA LYS A 371 4.96 -2.69 -15.58
C LYS A 371 4.72 -1.20 -15.36
N HIS A 372 4.60 -0.76 -14.12
CA HIS A 372 4.42 0.66 -13.79
C HIS A 372 5.68 1.47 -14.13
N VAL A 373 6.87 0.96 -13.79
CA VAL A 373 8.16 1.61 -14.09
C VAL A 373 8.33 1.83 -15.60
N VAL A 374 8.11 0.80 -16.42
CA VAL A 374 8.21 0.88 -17.88
C VAL A 374 7.24 1.94 -18.43
N ARG A 375 6.01 2.00 -17.91
CA ARG A 375 5.02 2.99 -18.34
C ARG A 375 5.39 4.42 -17.94
N CYS A 376 5.99 4.62 -16.76
CA CYS A 376 6.50 5.93 -16.36
C CYS A 376 7.62 6.39 -17.29
N PHE A 377 8.60 5.52 -17.60
CA PHE A 377 9.68 5.87 -18.54
C PHE A 377 9.16 6.13 -19.96
N LEU A 378 8.24 5.31 -20.46
CA LEU A 378 7.60 5.52 -21.75
C LEU A 378 6.94 6.90 -21.80
N ARG A 379 6.13 7.26 -20.79
CA ARG A 379 5.46 8.55 -20.75
C ARG A 379 6.42 9.72 -20.61
N LEU A 380 7.50 9.57 -19.84
CA LEU A 380 8.56 10.58 -19.77
C LEU A 380 9.24 10.81 -21.13
N SER A 381 9.35 9.77 -21.97
CA SER A 381 9.96 9.89 -23.31
C SER A 381 9.15 10.75 -24.28
N ASP A 382 7.87 11.01 -24.01
CA ASP A 382 7.04 11.88 -24.85
C ASP A 382 7.52 13.34 -24.79
N ASN A 383 8.10 13.77 -23.66
CA ASN A 383 8.67 15.11 -23.52
C ASN A 383 10.08 15.18 -24.13
N ASN A 384 10.32 16.10 -25.07
CA ASN A 384 11.61 16.22 -25.79
C ASN A 384 12.83 16.34 -24.85
N ARG A 385 12.75 17.18 -23.82
CA ARG A 385 13.87 17.40 -22.87
C ARG A 385 14.16 16.16 -22.03
N ALA A 386 13.11 15.52 -21.52
CA ALA A 386 13.24 14.28 -20.76
C ALA A 386 13.75 13.14 -21.64
N ARG A 387 13.30 13.05 -22.90
CA ARG A 387 13.76 12.07 -23.89
C ARG A 387 15.26 12.15 -24.11
N GLU A 388 15.80 13.36 -24.32
CA GLU A 388 17.24 13.59 -24.46
C GLU A 388 18.02 13.12 -23.24
N ALA A 389 17.56 13.44 -22.05
CA ALA A 389 18.18 12.98 -20.80
C ALA A 389 18.11 11.45 -20.66
N LEU A 390 16.97 10.83 -20.97
CA LEU A 390 16.78 9.38 -20.92
C LEU A 390 17.69 8.61 -21.89
N ARG A 391 18.09 9.20 -23.02
CA ARG A 391 19.11 8.59 -23.90
C ARG A 391 20.44 8.38 -23.18
N GLN A 392 20.76 9.21 -22.19
CA GLN A 392 22.01 9.10 -21.43
C GLN A 392 21.83 8.32 -20.12
N CYS A 393 20.67 8.41 -19.47
CA CYS A 393 20.47 7.90 -18.11
C CYS A 393 19.46 6.75 -17.95
N LEU A 394 18.88 6.20 -19.04
CA LEU A 394 18.00 5.02 -18.92
C LEU A 394 18.80 3.81 -18.39
N PRO A 395 18.32 3.11 -17.34
CA PRO A 395 18.99 1.95 -16.77
C PRO A 395 19.28 0.83 -17.78
N GLU A 396 20.49 0.27 -17.73
CA GLU A 396 20.94 -0.82 -18.60
C GLU A 396 20.01 -2.05 -18.58
N PRO A 397 19.46 -2.51 -17.43
CA PRO A 397 18.55 -3.66 -17.41
C PRO A 397 17.25 -3.47 -18.23
N LEU A 398 16.88 -2.23 -18.58
CA LEU A 398 15.76 -1.95 -19.48
C LEU A 398 16.17 -1.90 -20.96
N ARG A 399 17.47 -1.80 -21.26
CA ARG A 399 18.01 -1.79 -22.62
C ARG A 399 18.42 -3.18 -23.09
N ASP A 400 18.84 -4.02 -22.16
CA ASP A 400 19.27 -5.39 -22.43
C ASP A 400 18.11 -6.40 -22.32
N ALA A 401 18.45 -7.69 -22.40
CA ALA A 401 17.48 -8.78 -22.29
C ALA A 401 17.19 -9.22 -20.84
N THR A 402 17.59 -8.45 -19.82
CA THR A 402 17.48 -8.84 -18.39
C THR A 402 16.05 -9.20 -18.01
N PHE A 403 15.05 -8.41 -18.41
CA PHE A 403 13.65 -8.67 -18.09
C PHE A 403 12.90 -9.53 -19.13
N SER A 404 13.60 -10.12 -20.12
CA SER A 404 12.96 -10.88 -21.20
C SER A 404 12.17 -12.09 -20.69
N SER A 405 12.70 -12.81 -19.69
CA SER A 405 12.06 -13.95 -19.04
C SER A 405 10.84 -13.53 -18.21
N VAL A 406 10.98 -12.47 -17.40
CA VAL A 406 9.95 -11.92 -16.52
C VAL A 406 8.76 -11.39 -17.32
N LEU A 407 9.03 -10.78 -18.48
CA LEU A 407 8.02 -10.22 -19.35
C LEU A 407 7.45 -11.22 -20.37
N ARG A 408 7.84 -12.51 -20.32
CA ARG A 408 7.47 -13.49 -21.36
C ARG A 408 5.98 -13.45 -21.70
N ASP A 409 5.16 -13.43 -20.66
CA ASP A 409 3.70 -13.56 -20.72
C ASP A 409 2.96 -12.20 -20.59
N ASP A 410 3.68 -11.06 -20.51
CA ASP A 410 3.10 -9.70 -20.51
C ASP A 410 3.41 -8.94 -21.81
N ALA A 411 2.66 -9.27 -22.86
CA ALA A 411 2.80 -8.67 -24.18
C ALA A 411 2.56 -7.14 -24.18
N ALA A 412 1.72 -6.63 -23.26
CA ALA A 412 1.45 -5.19 -23.18
C ALA A 412 2.68 -4.44 -22.69
N THR A 413 3.31 -4.90 -21.61
CA THR A 413 4.52 -4.27 -21.06
C THR A 413 5.71 -4.41 -22.01
N LYS A 414 5.84 -5.55 -22.71
CA LYS A 414 6.85 -5.71 -23.79
C LYS A 414 6.70 -4.67 -24.89
N ARG A 415 5.47 -4.43 -25.37
CA ARG A 415 5.21 -3.40 -26.39
C ARG A 415 5.55 -2.00 -25.88
N CYS A 416 5.21 -1.68 -24.63
CA CYS A 416 5.58 -0.41 -24.02
C CYS A 416 7.11 -0.23 -23.94
N LEU A 417 7.84 -1.28 -23.54
CA LEU A 417 9.30 -1.24 -23.46
C LEU A 417 9.93 -1.08 -24.85
N ALA A 418 9.44 -1.82 -25.85
CA ALA A 418 9.91 -1.67 -27.23
C ALA A 418 9.66 -0.25 -27.77
N GLN A 419 8.47 0.32 -27.52
CA GLN A 419 8.16 1.70 -27.93
C GLN A 419 9.06 2.72 -27.24
N LEU A 420 9.36 2.53 -25.95
CA LEU A 420 10.31 3.38 -25.23
C LEU A 420 11.69 3.35 -25.89
N LEU A 421 12.21 2.17 -26.23
CA LEU A 421 13.50 2.04 -26.89
C LEU A 421 13.49 2.67 -28.29
N ILE A 422 12.40 2.54 -29.04
CA ILE A 422 12.21 3.21 -30.34
C ILE A 422 12.28 4.73 -30.18
N ASN A 423 11.51 5.30 -29.24
CA ASN A 423 11.48 6.74 -28.98
C ASN A 423 12.87 7.30 -28.64
N LEU A 424 13.71 6.51 -27.97
CA LEU A 424 15.07 6.91 -27.61
C LEU A 424 16.09 6.69 -28.74
N SER A 425 15.83 5.75 -29.65
CA SER A 425 16.66 5.47 -30.83
C SER A 425 16.46 6.48 -31.97
N ASP A 426 15.29 7.11 -32.05
CA ASP A 426 15.03 8.16 -33.03
C ASP A 426 15.90 9.38 -32.73
N ASN A 427 17.01 9.46 -33.46
CA ASN A 427 17.75 10.70 -33.67
C ASN A 427 16.90 11.59 -34.59
N VAL A 428 15.89 12.26 -34.04
CA VAL A 428 15.41 13.48 -34.67
C VAL A 428 16.57 14.46 -34.60
N VAL A 429 17.41 14.41 -35.62
CA VAL A 429 18.23 15.54 -36.05
C VAL A 429 17.21 16.63 -36.31
N ASP A 430 16.98 17.51 -35.32
CA ASP A 430 16.37 18.79 -35.60
C ASP A 430 17.16 19.37 -36.77
N GLY A 431 16.48 19.47 -37.92
CA GLY A 431 17.08 19.82 -39.19
C GLY A 431 17.95 21.04 -39.00
N ALA A 432 19.26 20.81 -39.10
CA ALA A 432 20.22 21.87 -39.27
C ALA A 432 19.68 22.74 -40.40
N ALA A 433 19.37 24.00 -40.08
CA ALA A 433 19.21 25.05 -41.07
C ALA A 433 20.58 25.28 -41.71
N THR A 434 20.99 24.35 -42.58
CA THR A 434 22.09 24.54 -43.51
C THR A 434 21.56 25.33 -44.69
N GLY A 435 21.88 26.62 -44.69
CA GLY A 435 22.41 27.31 -45.86
C GLY A 435 21.50 27.43 -47.07
N THR A 436 21.01 28.63 -47.29
CA THR A 436 21.01 29.17 -48.66
C THR A 436 21.43 30.63 -48.59
N THR A 437 22.74 30.84 -48.59
CA THR A 437 23.34 31.97 -49.30
C THR A 437 23.00 31.81 -50.77
N LEU A 438 22.24 32.76 -51.32
CA LEU A 438 22.54 33.49 -52.55
C LEU A 438 21.72 34.79 -52.57
#